data_AF-A0A101IFR6-F1
#
_entry.id   AF-A0A101IFR6-F1
#
_cell.length_a   1.000
_cell.length_b   1.000
_cell.length_c   1.000
_cell.angle_alpha   90.00
_cell.angle_beta   90.00
_cell.angle_gamma   90.00
#
_symmetry.space_group_name_H-M   'P 1'
#
loop_
_entity.id
_entity.type
_entity.pdbx_description
1 polymer ?
#
loop_
_entity_poly.entity_id
_entity_poly.type
_entity_poly.pdbx_seq_one_letter_code
_entity_poly.pdbx_strand_id
1 'polypeptide(L)'
;MILGWLMTNVLWAGLALLILSAVSGHRKLSSLGWILFGVHWLKQPAHYLAIGDPFNVGLTLAVALFSFYLGWLILFRGCSRSCDWAGSAVAIGGFAYFPFAQLAPLREWLIAKTADLTLLLSNALGIPAASGGGSVITLYGHSVEIVLACTAIESMALFAGVVLSVQAPLKRKMTALFASVPVIYGLNLFRNVFVVVAYGEEWFGTESFYLAHNVIAKVGSAVALFAIAYIVFLLLPELLDMIDELASDIRRGGGEPA
;
A
#
# COMPACT_ATOMS: atom_id res chain seq x y z
N MET A 1 -18.56 18.74 17.99
CA MET A 1 -17.65 17.76 18.63
C MET A 1 -17.84 16.35 18.08
N ILE A 2 -19.05 15.79 18.11
CA ILE A 2 -19.35 14.42 17.60
C ILE A 2 -19.04 14.26 16.11
N LEU A 3 -19.49 15.20 15.26
CA LEU A 3 -19.27 15.13 13.81
C LEU A 3 -17.78 15.21 13.43
N GLY A 4 -16.99 16.02 14.14
CA GLY A 4 -15.54 16.11 13.94
C GLY A 4 -14.82 14.81 14.31
N TRP A 5 -15.19 14.20 15.44
CA TRP A 5 -14.65 12.90 15.85
C TRP A 5 -14.99 11.78 14.87
N LEU A 6 -16.25 11.73 14.40
CA LEU A 6 -16.69 10.79 13.37
C LEU A 6 -15.91 10.98 12.06
N MET A 7 -15.64 12.23 11.68
CA MET A 7 -14.86 12.51 10.48
C MET A 7 -13.40 12.08 10.64
N THR A 8 -12.79 12.24 11.80
CA THR A 8 -11.42 11.74 12.03
C THR A 8 -11.35 10.21 11.99
N ASN A 9 -12.39 9.52 12.48
CA ASN A 9 -12.40 8.06 12.63
C ASN A 9 -13.12 7.31 11.50
N VAL A 10 -13.58 8.01 10.46
CA VAL A 10 -14.37 7.39 9.37
C VAL A 10 -13.62 6.25 8.67
N LEU A 11 -12.30 6.36 8.56
CA LEU A 11 -11.45 5.31 7.99
C LEU A 11 -11.56 4.03 8.82
N TRP A 12 -11.27 4.12 10.11
CA TRP A 12 -11.28 2.98 11.02
C TRP A 12 -12.66 2.33 11.09
N ALA A 13 -13.72 3.13 11.10
CA ALA A 13 -15.09 2.63 11.01
C ALA A 13 -15.33 1.86 9.70
N GLY A 14 -14.90 2.41 8.56
CA GLY A 14 -15.01 1.74 7.26
C GLY A 14 -14.25 0.42 7.22
N LEU A 15 -12.98 0.40 7.64
CA LEU A 15 -12.16 -0.81 7.67
C LEU A 15 -12.73 -1.88 8.63
N ALA A 16 -13.20 -1.46 9.81
CA ALA A 16 -13.82 -2.38 10.78
C ALA A 16 -15.09 -3.03 10.20
N LEU A 17 -15.94 -2.25 9.53
CA LEU A 17 -17.15 -2.78 8.88
C LEU A 17 -16.82 -3.77 7.76
N LEU A 18 -15.79 -3.49 6.96
CA LEU A 18 -15.34 -4.42 5.91
C LEU A 18 -14.85 -5.76 6.49
N ILE A 19 -14.06 -5.75 7.57
CA ILE A 19 -13.66 -6.99 8.28
C ILE A 19 -14.86 -7.70 8.90
N LEU A 20 -15.74 -6.97 9.59
CA LEU A 20 -16.92 -7.57 10.22
C LEU A 20 -17.83 -8.21 9.18
N SER A 21 -17.93 -7.62 7.99
CA SER A 21 -18.65 -8.22 6.87
C SER A 21 -17.99 -9.51 6.39
N ALA A 22 -16.65 -9.55 6.30
CA ALA A 22 -15.93 -10.76 5.89
C ALA A 22 -16.16 -11.95 6.84
N VAL A 23 -16.32 -11.68 8.14
CA VAL A 23 -16.58 -12.72 9.15
C VAL A 23 -18.06 -13.11 9.22
N SER A 24 -18.97 -12.13 9.13
CA SER A 24 -20.40 -12.35 9.37
C SER A 24 -21.22 -12.63 8.12
N GLY A 25 -20.68 -12.35 6.92
CA GLY A 25 -21.40 -12.51 5.64
C GLY A 25 -22.49 -11.46 5.38
N HIS A 26 -22.64 -10.44 6.24
CA HIS A 26 -23.68 -9.43 6.09
C HIS A 26 -23.32 -8.37 5.04
N ARG A 27 -23.87 -8.51 3.83
CA ARG A 27 -23.67 -7.59 2.70
C ARG A 27 -23.89 -6.10 3.03
N LYS A 28 -24.84 -5.79 3.93
CA LYS A 28 -25.11 -4.40 4.37
C LYS A 28 -23.91 -3.79 5.10
N LEU A 29 -23.16 -4.58 5.87
CA LEU A 29 -21.93 -4.12 6.53
C LEU A 29 -20.84 -3.84 5.51
N SER A 30 -20.65 -4.71 4.50
CA SER A 30 -19.71 -4.48 3.40
C SER A 30 -20.02 -3.18 2.66
N SER A 31 -21.29 -2.99 2.25
CA SER A 31 -21.74 -1.78 1.56
C SER A 31 -21.48 -0.51 2.36
N LEU A 32 -21.85 -0.50 3.64
CA LEU A 32 -21.59 0.64 4.52
C LEU A 32 -20.08 0.89 4.71
N GLY A 33 -19.29 -0.18 4.87
CA GLY A 33 -17.83 -0.11 4.97
C GLY A 33 -17.19 0.57 3.76
N TRP A 34 -17.58 0.16 2.55
CA TRP A 34 -17.13 0.77 1.30
C TRP A 34 -17.53 2.24 1.18
N ILE A 35 -18.75 2.61 1.58
CA ILE A 35 -19.20 4.01 1.57
C ILE A 35 -18.36 4.85 2.54
N LEU A 36 -18.16 4.40 3.78
CA LEU A 36 -17.34 5.12 4.76
C LEU A 36 -15.88 5.24 4.30
N PHE A 37 -15.34 4.20 3.68
CA PHE A 37 -14.01 4.22 3.08
C PHE A 37 -13.92 5.25 1.94
N GLY A 38 -14.94 5.35 1.08
CA GLY A 38 -15.03 6.40 0.06
C GLY A 38 -15.08 7.81 0.65
N VAL A 39 -15.84 8.02 1.73
CA VAL A 39 -15.90 9.30 2.46
C VAL A 39 -14.54 9.69 3.05
N HIS A 40 -13.73 8.71 3.50
CA HIS A 40 -12.36 9.00 3.91
C HIS A 40 -11.54 9.59 2.77
N TRP A 41 -11.55 8.94 1.61
CA TRP A 41 -10.75 9.35 0.46
C TRP A 41 -11.18 10.69 -0.13
N LEU A 42 -12.46 11.08 -0.03
CA LEU A 42 -12.93 12.42 -0.41
C LEU A 42 -12.32 13.57 0.40
N LYS A 43 -11.65 13.31 1.53
CA LYS A 43 -11.00 14.34 2.34
C LYS A 43 -9.63 14.73 1.83
N GLN A 44 -8.99 13.85 1.07
CA GLN A 44 -7.61 14.00 0.62
C GLN A 44 -7.40 14.97 -0.56
N PRO A 45 -8.32 15.12 -1.53
CA PRO A 45 -8.14 16.00 -2.69
C PRO A 45 -7.73 17.43 -2.34
N ALA A 46 -8.33 18.04 -1.31
CA ALA A 46 -8.00 19.41 -0.91
C ALA A 46 -6.55 19.53 -0.42
N HIS A 47 -6.06 18.52 0.31
CA HIS A 47 -4.68 18.48 0.77
C HIS A 47 -3.70 18.33 -0.41
N TYR A 48 -3.95 17.38 -1.31
CA TYR A 48 -3.07 17.14 -2.47
C TYR A 48 -3.06 18.31 -3.47
N LEU A 49 -4.20 19.01 -3.62
CA LEU A 49 -4.26 20.22 -4.42
C LEU A 49 -3.41 21.35 -3.80
N ALA A 50 -3.42 21.49 -2.47
CA ALA A 50 -2.65 22.51 -1.76
C ALA A 50 -1.12 22.31 -1.87
N ILE A 51 -0.66 21.06 -2.01
CA ILE A 51 0.77 20.74 -2.20
C ILE A 51 1.17 20.59 -3.68
N GLY A 52 0.27 20.90 -4.62
CA GLY A 52 0.57 20.87 -6.05
C GLY A 52 0.72 19.48 -6.65
N ASP A 53 0.04 18.47 -6.09
CA ASP A 53 0.10 17.07 -6.54
C ASP A 53 -1.22 16.64 -7.22
N PRO A 54 -1.43 17.00 -8.50
CA PRO A 54 -2.68 16.71 -9.21
C PRO A 54 -2.88 15.20 -9.45
N PHE A 55 -1.80 14.42 -9.48
CA PHE A 55 -1.89 12.97 -9.66
C PHE A 55 -2.62 12.32 -8.48
N ASN A 56 -2.21 12.65 -7.25
CA ASN A 56 -2.86 12.14 -6.05
C ASN A 56 -4.27 12.72 -5.85
N VAL A 57 -4.56 13.93 -6.33
CA VAL A 57 -5.95 14.43 -6.40
C VAL A 57 -6.83 13.51 -7.25
N GLY A 58 -6.40 13.20 -8.47
CA GLY A 58 -7.13 12.31 -9.37
C GLY A 58 -7.29 10.90 -8.80
N LEU A 59 -6.22 10.34 -8.23
CA LEU A 59 -6.21 9.00 -7.65
C LEU A 59 -7.19 8.89 -6.46
N THR A 60 -7.16 9.85 -5.53
CA THR A 60 -8.02 9.81 -4.34
C THR A 60 -9.50 9.99 -4.69
N LEU A 61 -9.82 10.79 -5.71
CA LEU A 61 -11.18 10.89 -6.26
C LEU A 61 -11.62 9.58 -6.93
N ALA A 62 -10.75 8.97 -7.73
CA ALA A 62 -11.05 7.69 -8.38
C ALA A 62 -11.31 6.58 -7.35
N VAL A 63 -10.49 6.48 -6.31
CA VAL A 63 -10.68 5.52 -5.21
C VAL A 63 -11.99 5.79 -4.47
N ALA A 64 -12.33 7.06 -4.21
CA ALA A 64 -13.59 7.41 -3.57
C ALA A 64 -14.80 6.98 -4.42
N LEU A 65 -14.81 7.30 -5.71
CA LEU A 65 -15.87 6.91 -6.64
C LEU A 65 -15.99 5.40 -6.78
N PHE A 66 -14.87 4.70 -6.91
CA PHE A 66 -14.83 3.23 -6.94
C PHE A 66 -15.43 2.62 -5.67
N SER A 67 -15.09 3.17 -4.50
CA SER A 67 -15.61 2.70 -3.22
C SER A 67 -17.13 2.90 -3.11
N PHE A 68 -17.64 4.06 -3.52
CA PHE A 68 -19.09 4.28 -3.57
C PHE A 68 -19.78 3.36 -4.56
N TYR A 69 -19.17 3.13 -5.72
CA TYR A 69 -19.70 2.23 -6.73
C TYR A 69 -19.82 0.80 -6.23
N LEU A 70 -18.77 0.25 -5.59
CA LEU A 70 -18.84 -1.08 -4.96
C LEU A 70 -19.86 -1.13 -3.83
N GLY A 71 -19.92 -0.08 -2.99
CA GLY A 71 -20.92 0.00 -1.93
C GLY A 71 -22.35 -0.05 -2.48
N TRP A 72 -22.62 0.65 -3.58
CA TRP A 72 -23.91 0.63 -4.27
C TRP A 72 -24.19 -0.72 -4.93
N LEU A 73 -23.22 -1.28 -5.64
CA LEU A 73 -23.32 -2.55 -6.35
C LEU A 73 -23.73 -3.69 -5.40
N ILE A 74 -23.03 -3.81 -4.27
CA ILE A 74 -23.27 -4.83 -3.24
C ILE A 74 -24.67 -4.71 -2.65
N LEU A 75 -25.19 -3.49 -2.49
CA LEU A 75 -26.47 -3.24 -1.83
C LEU A 75 -27.68 -3.46 -2.76
N PHE A 76 -27.57 -3.03 -4.02
CA PHE A 76 -28.73 -2.95 -4.92
C PHE A 76 -28.74 -3.97 -6.05
N ARG A 77 -27.58 -4.46 -6.47
CA ARG A 77 -27.45 -5.37 -7.61
C ARG A 77 -27.04 -6.77 -7.20
N GLY A 78 -26.51 -6.93 -5.99
CA GLY A 78 -25.82 -8.15 -5.60
C GLY A 78 -24.44 -8.19 -6.26
N CYS A 79 -23.50 -8.85 -5.59
CA CYS A 79 -22.16 -9.06 -6.11
C CYS A 79 -21.71 -10.47 -5.77
N SER A 80 -20.82 -11.03 -6.61
CA SER A 80 -20.19 -12.32 -6.37
C SER A 80 -19.26 -12.29 -5.16
N ARG A 81 -18.65 -13.44 -4.87
CA ARG A 81 -17.66 -13.59 -3.80
C ARG A 81 -16.45 -12.66 -3.95
N SER A 82 -16.19 -12.19 -5.17
CA SER A 82 -15.10 -11.27 -5.48
C SER A 82 -15.24 -9.91 -4.79
N CYS A 83 -16.45 -9.39 -4.57
CA CYS A 83 -16.65 -8.16 -3.79
C CYS A 83 -16.30 -8.33 -2.31
N ASP A 84 -16.65 -9.48 -1.72
CA ASP A 84 -16.29 -9.81 -0.34
C ASP A 84 -14.77 -9.98 -0.19
N TRP A 85 -14.13 -10.60 -1.20
CA TRP A 85 -12.68 -10.68 -1.30
C TRP A 85 -12.04 -9.28 -1.39
N ALA A 86 -12.55 -8.40 -2.25
CA ALA A 86 -12.04 -7.04 -2.41
C ALA A 86 -12.15 -6.24 -1.10
N GLY A 87 -13.30 -6.31 -0.43
CA GLY A 87 -13.51 -5.68 0.88
C GLY A 87 -12.53 -6.22 1.92
N SER A 88 -12.34 -7.53 1.96
CA SER A 88 -11.38 -8.18 2.86
C SER A 88 -9.94 -7.78 2.56
N ALA A 89 -9.55 -7.70 1.28
CA ALA A 89 -8.22 -7.29 0.86
C ALA A 89 -7.91 -5.85 1.29
N VAL A 90 -8.85 -4.92 1.03
CA VAL A 90 -8.75 -3.51 1.45
C VAL A 90 -8.67 -3.41 2.96
N ALA A 91 -9.45 -4.21 3.69
CA ALA A 91 -9.46 -4.12 5.13
C ALA A 91 -8.14 -4.64 5.73
N ILE A 92 -7.69 -5.83 5.33
CA ILE A 92 -6.41 -6.41 5.80
C ILE A 92 -5.24 -5.48 5.44
N GLY A 93 -5.16 -5.01 4.19
CA GLY A 93 -4.11 -4.08 3.76
C GLY A 93 -4.20 -2.74 4.51
N GLY A 94 -5.41 -2.23 4.72
CA GLY A 94 -5.66 -1.01 5.49
C GLY A 94 -5.17 -1.13 6.94
N PHE A 95 -5.50 -2.22 7.63
CA PHE A 95 -5.01 -2.47 8.98
C PHE A 95 -3.50 -2.75 9.04
N ALA A 96 -2.89 -3.24 7.96
CA ALA A 96 -1.44 -3.40 7.86
C ALA A 96 -0.71 -2.06 7.65
N TYR A 97 -1.32 -1.10 6.94
CA TYR A 97 -0.69 0.17 6.57
C TYR A 97 -1.03 1.33 7.52
N PHE A 98 -2.31 1.59 7.77
CA PHE A 98 -2.76 2.82 8.41
C PHE A 98 -2.31 3.02 9.86
N PRO A 99 -2.02 1.98 10.68
CA PRO A 99 -1.39 2.21 11.97
C PRO A 99 -0.06 2.97 11.84
N PHE A 100 0.75 2.63 10.84
CA PHE A 100 2.03 3.31 10.56
C PHE A 100 1.84 4.68 9.90
N ALA A 101 0.75 4.89 9.16
CA ALA A 101 0.47 6.20 8.58
C ALA A 101 -0.05 7.21 9.62
N GLN A 102 -0.94 6.78 10.53
CA GLN A 102 -1.67 7.68 11.43
C GLN A 102 -1.06 7.80 12.83
N LEU A 103 -0.39 6.76 13.34
CA LEU A 103 0.17 6.79 14.69
C LEU A 103 1.65 7.18 14.62
N ALA A 104 1.97 8.39 15.10
CA ALA A 104 3.34 8.91 15.08
C ALA A 104 4.39 7.96 15.68
N PRO A 105 4.15 7.29 16.84
CA PRO A 105 5.15 6.38 17.40
C PRO A 105 5.47 5.18 16.49
N LEU A 106 4.46 4.60 15.82
CA LEU A 106 4.68 3.48 14.90
C LEU A 106 5.36 3.95 13.61
N ARG A 107 4.96 5.11 13.11
CA ARG A 107 5.56 5.74 11.92
C ARG A 107 7.05 5.98 12.13
N GLU A 108 7.40 6.67 13.21
CA GLU A 108 8.78 7.03 13.55
C GLU A 108 9.62 5.80 13.84
N TRP A 109 9.05 4.80 14.53
CA TRP A 109 9.72 3.53 14.75
C TRP A 109 10.07 2.82 13.44
N LEU A 110 9.12 2.70 12.51
CA LEU A 110 9.34 2.01 11.24
C LEU A 110 10.35 2.74 10.35
N ILE A 111 10.27 4.07 10.31
CA ILE A 111 11.20 4.92 9.58
C ILE A 111 12.61 4.75 10.16
N ALA A 112 12.77 4.88 11.49
CA ALA A 112 14.05 4.74 12.16
C ALA A 112 14.65 3.35 11.94
N LYS A 113 13.84 2.28 12.06
CA LYS A 113 14.30 0.92 11.81
C LYS A 113 14.72 0.67 10.37
N THR A 114 14.02 1.28 9.42
CA THR A 114 14.41 1.19 8.00
C THR A 114 15.72 1.94 7.75
N ALA A 115 15.93 3.10 8.38
CA ALA A 115 17.20 3.82 8.31
C ALA A 115 18.36 3.02 8.92
N ASP A 116 18.16 2.44 10.11
CA ASP A 116 19.15 1.55 10.78
C ASP A 116 19.56 0.39 9.86
N LEU A 117 18.58 -0.30 9.26
CA LEU A 117 18.82 -1.46 8.40
C LEU A 117 19.44 -1.06 7.06
N THR A 118 19.09 0.09 6.51
CA THR A 118 19.74 0.63 5.31
C THR A 118 21.20 0.94 5.59
N LEU A 119 21.50 1.60 6.72
CA LEU A 119 22.87 1.89 7.15
C LEU A 119 23.68 0.60 7.40
N LEU A 120 23.06 -0.37 8.06
CA LEU A 120 23.66 -1.69 8.29
C LEU A 120 24.02 -2.37 6.96
N LEU A 121 23.11 -2.35 5.99
CA LEU A 121 23.36 -2.92 4.66
C LEU A 121 24.45 -2.17 3.91
N SER A 122 24.47 -0.82 3.95
CA SER A 122 25.54 -0.01 3.37
C SER A 122 26.91 -0.40 3.92
N ASN A 123 27.02 -0.50 5.25
CA ASN A 123 28.26 -0.88 5.92
C ASN A 123 28.69 -2.32 5.56
N ALA A 124 27.73 -3.25 5.46
CA ALA A 124 28.01 -4.62 5.03
C ALA A 124 28.53 -4.70 3.58
N LEU A 125 28.18 -3.73 2.74
CA LEU A 125 28.66 -3.59 1.37
C LEU A 125 29.97 -2.78 1.26
N GLY A 126 30.56 -2.36 2.39
CA GLY A 126 31.80 -1.59 2.43
C GLY A 126 31.65 -0.11 2.08
N ILE A 127 30.41 0.42 2.06
CA ILE A 127 30.13 1.82 1.79
C ILE A 127 30.27 2.60 3.10
N PRO A 128 31.09 3.67 3.18
CA PRO A 128 31.35 4.41 4.41
C PRO A 128 30.22 5.42 4.73
N ALA A 129 28.97 4.97 4.66
CA ALA A 129 27.82 5.77 5.04
C ALA A 129 27.75 5.88 6.57
N ALA A 130 27.33 7.05 7.07
CA ALA A 130 27.19 7.32 8.50
C ALA A 130 25.76 7.78 8.82
N SER A 131 25.36 7.66 10.10
CA SER A 131 24.12 8.28 10.56
C SER A 131 24.30 9.79 10.66
N GLY A 132 23.40 10.55 10.06
CA GLY A 132 23.27 12.01 10.24
C GLY A 132 22.40 12.39 11.45
N GLY A 133 21.91 11.41 12.21
CA GLY A 133 20.95 11.57 13.30
C GLY A 133 19.52 11.24 12.87
N GLY A 134 18.77 10.55 13.76
CA GLY A 134 17.41 10.11 13.47
C GLY A 134 17.34 9.17 12.26
N SER A 135 16.52 9.53 11.26
CA SER A 135 16.32 8.79 10.01
C SER A 135 17.21 9.25 8.84
N VAL A 136 18.21 10.10 9.12
CA VAL A 136 19.11 10.66 8.12
C VAL A 136 20.36 9.78 7.97
N ILE A 137 20.70 9.48 6.72
CA ILE A 137 21.93 8.79 6.33
C ILE A 137 22.78 9.74 5.51
N THR A 138 24.06 9.88 5.88
CA THR A 138 25.01 10.79 5.25
C THR A 138 26.15 10.03 4.60
N LEU A 139 26.51 10.42 3.37
CA LEU A 139 27.66 9.91 2.63
C LEU A 139 28.35 11.08 1.93
N TYR A 140 29.67 11.23 2.14
CA TYR A 140 30.50 12.30 1.55
C TYR A 140 29.93 13.73 1.66
N GLY A 141 29.22 14.05 2.75
CA GLY A 141 28.63 15.37 2.96
C GLY A 141 27.22 15.55 2.39
N HIS A 142 26.67 14.55 1.71
CA HIS A 142 25.29 14.53 1.23
C HIS A 142 24.40 13.70 2.15
N SER A 143 23.21 14.21 2.48
CA SER A 143 22.29 13.60 3.44
C SER A 143 20.97 13.20 2.78
N VAL A 144 20.54 11.96 3.01
CA VAL A 144 19.25 11.41 2.59
C VAL A 144 18.44 11.05 3.82
N GLU A 145 17.24 11.63 3.93
CA GLU A 145 16.30 11.27 4.99
C GLU A 145 15.37 10.14 4.53
N ILE A 146 15.30 9.08 5.33
CA ILE A 146 14.30 8.03 5.15
C ILE A 146 12.96 8.53 5.66
N VAL A 147 11.95 8.49 4.79
CA VAL A 147 10.55 8.82 5.11
C VAL A 147 9.67 7.58 4.99
N LEU A 148 8.39 7.67 5.40
CA LEU A 148 7.48 6.52 5.38
C LEU A 148 7.38 5.84 4.00
N ALA A 149 7.35 6.63 2.92
CA ALA A 149 7.31 6.12 1.55
C ALA A 149 8.56 5.29 1.16
N CYS A 150 9.69 5.46 1.86
CA CYS A 150 10.93 4.70 1.66
C CYS A 150 11.02 3.42 2.51
N THR A 151 9.95 3.05 3.22
CA THR A 151 9.91 1.85 4.08
C THR A 151 9.29 0.63 3.41
N ALA A 152 8.75 0.80 2.20
CA ALA A 152 7.98 -0.20 1.43
C ALA A 152 6.73 -0.75 2.12
N ILE A 153 6.27 -0.15 3.21
CA ILE A 153 5.07 -0.57 3.94
C ILE A 153 3.82 -0.61 3.06
N GLU A 154 3.68 0.33 2.13
CA GLU A 154 2.55 0.40 1.20
C GLU A 154 2.45 -0.86 0.33
N SER A 155 3.55 -1.24 -0.32
CA SER A 155 3.61 -2.44 -1.14
C SER A 155 3.47 -3.72 -0.33
N MET A 156 4.12 -3.81 0.83
CA MET A 156 3.98 -4.97 1.73
C MET A 156 2.53 -5.15 2.20
N ALA A 157 1.87 -4.06 2.61
CA ALA A 157 0.48 -4.08 3.04
C ALA A 157 -0.48 -4.45 1.90
N LEU A 158 -0.24 -3.97 0.68
CA LEU A 158 -1.01 -4.34 -0.50
C LEU A 158 -0.92 -5.85 -0.77
N PHE A 159 0.29 -6.39 -0.83
CA PHE A 159 0.50 -7.82 -1.09
C PHE A 159 -0.04 -8.70 0.05
N ALA A 160 0.19 -8.30 1.31
CA ALA A 160 -0.39 -8.99 2.46
C ALA A 160 -1.92 -8.99 2.41
N GLY A 161 -2.54 -7.86 2.07
CA GLY A 161 -3.98 -7.71 1.93
C GLY A 161 -4.58 -8.69 0.92
N VAL A 162 -4.08 -8.69 -0.32
CA VAL A 162 -4.61 -9.56 -1.39
C VAL A 162 -4.33 -11.04 -1.14
N VAL A 163 -3.15 -11.40 -0.64
CA VAL A 163 -2.76 -12.79 -0.40
C VAL A 163 -3.50 -13.40 0.81
N LEU A 164 -3.72 -12.63 1.87
CA LEU A 164 -4.42 -13.14 3.04
C LEU A 164 -5.94 -13.24 2.83
N SER A 165 -6.52 -12.35 2.01
CA SER A 165 -7.97 -12.30 1.75
C SER A 165 -8.47 -13.41 0.82
N VAL A 166 -7.64 -13.95 -0.08
CA VAL A 166 -8.07 -15.00 -1.01
C VAL A 166 -8.34 -16.32 -0.30
N GLN A 167 -9.23 -17.15 -0.81
CA GLN A 167 -9.49 -18.47 -0.23
C GLN A 167 -8.60 -19.52 -0.89
N ALA A 168 -7.46 -19.79 -0.26
CA ALA A 168 -6.50 -20.79 -0.71
C ALA A 168 -5.89 -21.55 0.48
N PRO A 169 -5.33 -22.75 0.26
CA PRO A 169 -4.64 -23.50 1.30
C PRO A 169 -3.55 -22.66 1.98
N LEU A 170 -3.46 -22.71 3.32
CA LEU A 170 -2.53 -21.89 4.11
C LEU A 170 -1.08 -22.02 3.63
N LYS A 171 -0.66 -23.22 3.24
CA LYS A 171 0.68 -23.46 2.69
C LYS A 171 0.98 -22.52 1.50
N ARG A 172 0.06 -22.41 0.54
CA ARG A 172 0.23 -21.57 -0.65
C ARG A 172 0.19 -20.08 -0.33
N LYS A 173 -0.69 -19.67 0.60
CA LYS A 173 -0.70 -18.29 1.11
C LYS A 173 0.63 -17.91 1.74
N MET A 174 1.15 -18.75 2.64
CA MET A 174 2.44 -18.50 3.29
C MET A 174 3.58 -18.48 2.28
N THR A 175 3.60 -19.40 1.30
CA THR A 175 4.57 -19.36 0.20
C THR A 175 4.51 -18.04 -0.58
N ALA A 176 3.32 -17.58 -0.94
CA ALA A 176 3.15 -16.29 -1.64
C ALA A 176 3.54 -15.09 -0.78
N LEU A 177 3.26 -15.10 0.53
CA LEU A 177 3.69 -14.05 1.46
C LEU A 177 5.21 -13.99 1.59
N PHE A 178 5.88 -15.13 1.77
CA PHE A 178 7.34 -15.19 1.86
C PHE A 178 8.02 -14.84 0.53
N ALA A 179 7.40 -15.16 -0.60
CA ALA A 179 7.87 -14.79 -1.93
C ALA A 179 7.66 -13.29 -2.26
N SER A 180 6.79 -12.59 -1.52
CA SER A 180 6.48 -11.18 -1.75
C SER A 180 7.00 -10.27 -0.64
N VAL A 181 6.43 -10.31 0.56
CA VAL A 181 6.66 -9.31 1.62
C VAL A 181 8.15 -9.16 2.00
N PRO A 182 8.91 -10.23 2.33
CA PRO A 182 10.35 -10.10 2.61
C PRO A 182 11.17 -9.64 1.41
N VAL A 183 10.80 -10.09 0.21
CA VAL A 183 11.50 -9.72 -1.04
C VAL A 183 11.31 -8.23 -1.33
N ILE A 184 10.08 -7.72 -1.19
CA ILE A 184 9.75 -6.30 -1.31
C ILE A 184 10.60 -5.48 -0.32
N TYR A 185 10.65 -5.90 0.95
CA TYR A 185 11.43 -5.17 1.95
C TYR A 185 12.93 -5.20 1.65
N GLY A 186 13.48 -6.35 1.28
CA GLY A 186 14.89 -6.49 0.90
C GLY A 186 15.26 -5.63 -0.29
N LEU A 187 14.48 -5.68 -1.37
CA LEU A 187 14.67 -4.83 -2.55
C LEU A 187 14.58 -3.34 -2.20
N ASN A 188 13.69 -2.97 -1.27
CA ASN A 188 13.59 -1.60 -0.79
C ASN A 188 14.84 -1.14 -0.03
N LEU A 189 15.45 -2.00 0.78
CA LEU A 189 16.73 -1.68 1.43
C LEU A 189 17.83 -1.44 0.38
N PHE A 190 17.96 -2.32 -0.62
CA PHE A 190 18.90 -2.10 -1.72
C PHE A 190 18.61 -0.82 -2.50
N ARG A 191 17.34 -0.52 -2.74
CA ARG A 191 16.91 0.73 -3.36
C ARG A 191 17.34 1.94 -2.55
N ASN A 192 17.21 1.91 -1.23
CA ASN A 192 17.62 3.01 -0.36
C ASN A 192 19.14 3.18 -0.35
N VAL A 193 19.90 2.08 -0.27
CA VAL A 193 21.37 2.12 -0.39
C VAL A 193 21.78 2.71 -1.73
N PHE A 194 21.15 2.28 -2.83
CA PHE A 194 21.42 2.84 -4.16
C PHE A 194 21.20 4.35 -4.21
N VAL A 195 20.10 4.87 -3.65
CA VAL A 195 19.85 6.32 -3.62
C VAL A 195 20.89 7.05 -2.78
N VAL A 196 21.30 6.51 -1.63
CA VAL A 196 22.35 7.09 -0.77
C VAL A 196 23.68 7.17 -1.51
N VAL A 197 24.09 6.07 -2.17
CA VAL A 197 25.35 6.02 -2.92
C VAL A 197 25.33 6.94 -4.13
N ALA A 198 24.30 6.81 -4.98
CA ALA A 198 24.20 7.60 -6.20
C ALA A 198 24.14 9.09 -5.91
N TYR A 199 23.51 9.51 -4.82
CA TYR A 199 23.51 10.91 -4.38
C TYR A 199 24.84 11.32 -3.75
N GLY A 200 25.39 10.51 -2.84
CA GLY A 200 26.63 10.86 -2.12
C GLY A 200 27.88 10.88 -2.98
N GLU A 201 27.96 10.05 -4.02
CA GLU A 201 29.05 10.04 -5.00
C GLU A 201 28.76 10.89 -6.25
N GLU A 202 27.63 11.59 -6.26
CA GLU A 202 27.20 12.44 -7.38
C GLU A 202 27.25 11.73 -8.74
N TRP A 203 26.78 10.47 -8.83
CA TRP A 203 26.83 9.65 -10.06
C TRP A 203 26.23 10.35 -11.29
N PHE A 204 25.31 11.30 -11.08
CA PHE A 204 24.63 12.05 -12.12
C PHE A 204 24.77 13.58 -11.93
N GLY A 205 25.78 14.04 -11.19
CA GLY A 205 26.04 15.45 -10.92
C GLY A 205 24.98 16.09 -9.99
N THR A 206 24.62 17.35 -10.25
CA THR A 206 23.73 18.14 -9.37
C THR A 206 22.34 17.53 -9.21
N GLU A 207 21.87 16.79 -10.21
CA GLU A 207 20.55 16.14 -10.24
C GLU A 207 20.59 14.69 -9.73
N SER A 208 21.69 14.27 -9.09
CA SER A 208 21.88 12.88 -8.66
C SER A 208 20.74 12.35 -7.79
N PHE A 209 20.25 13.15 -6.84
CA PHE A 209 19.11 12.76 -6.02
C PHE A 209 17.84 12.58 -6.86
N TYR A 210 17.55 13.52 -7.77
CA TYR A 210 16.36 13.45 -8.61
C TYR A 210 16.39 12.22 -9.52
N LEU A 211 17.50 11.99 -10.23
CA LEU A 211 17.60 10.87 -11.16
C LEU A 211 17.61 9.52 -10.43
N ALA A 212 18.35 9.42 -9.31
CA ALA A 212 18.38 8.19 -8.52
C ALA A 212 17.01 7.89 -7.89
N HIS A 213 16.39 8.85 -7.20
CA HIS A 213 15.19 8.63 -6.40
C HIS A 213 13.90 8.65 -7.24
N ASN A 214 13.69 9.70 -8.04
CA ASN A 214 12.42 9.95 -8.73
C ASN A 214 12.30 9.21 -10.05
N VAL A 215 13.43 8.84 -10.67
CA VAL A 215 13.44 8.16 -11.97
C VAL A 215 13.86 6.70 -11.82
N ILE A 216 15.15 6.44 -11.57
CA ILE A 216 15.73 5.09 -11.65
C ILE A 216 15.12 4.18 -10.59
N ALA A 217 15.14 4.59 -9.32
CA ALA A 217 14.61 3.78 -8.24
C ALA A 217 13.10 3.59 -8.35
N LYS A 218 12.36 4.61 -8.79
CA LYS A 218 10.89 4.52 -8.94
C LYS A 218 10.51 3.53 -10.06
N VAL A 219 11.18 3.60 -11.21
CA VAL A 219 10.98 2.67 -12.33
C VAL A 219 11.42 1.26 -11.93
N GLY A 220 12.59 1.10 -11.31
CA GLY A 220 13.09 -0.19 -10.83
C GLY A 220 12.13 -0.85 -9.84
N SER A 221 11.64 -0.11 -8.85
CA SER A 221 10.64 -0.61 -7.90
C SER A 221 9.32 -1.00 -8.59
N ALA A 222 8.86 -0.24 -9.59
CA ALA A 222 7.66 -0.61 -10.34
C ALA A 222 7.84 -1.94 -11.09
N VAL A 223 8.96 -2.12 -11.79
CA VAL A 223 9.28 -3.37 -12.48
C VAL A 223 9.35 -4.54 -11.49
N ALA A 224 10.01 -4.35 -10.35
CA ALA A 224 10.09 -5.36 -9.30
C ALA A 224 8.69 -5.73 -8.76
N LEU A 225 7.82 -4.76 -8.51
CA LEU A 225 6.45 -5.01 -8.07
C LEU A 225 5.64 -5.81 -9.08
N PHE A 226 5.77 -5.52 -10.39
CA PHE A 226 5.12 -6.32 -11.42
C PHE A 226 5.65 -7.75 -11.48
N ALA A 227 6.96 -7.95 -11.34
CA ALA A 227 7.55 -9.28 -11.29
C ALA A 227 7.06 -10.07 -10.06
N ILE A 228 6.99 -9.44 -8.89
CA ILE A 228 6.48 -10.06 -7.66
C ILE A 228 4.99 -10.37 -7.79
N ALA A 229 4.19 -9.47 -8.37
CA ALA A 229 2.78 -9.71 -8.67
C ALA A 229 2.60 -10.94 -9.56
N TYR A 230 3.39 -11.04 -10.63
CA TYR A 230 3.38 -12.20 -11.51
C TYR A 230 3.70 -13.51 -10.77
N ILE A 231 4.75 -13.52 -9.93
CA ILE A 231 5.09 -14.69 -9.10
C ILE A 231 3.95 -15.04 -8.15
N VAL A 232 3.33 -14.05 -7.50
CA VAL A 232 2.21 -14.28 -6.59
C VAL A 232 1.01 -14.88 -7.33
N PHE A 233 0.71 -14.43 -8.55
CA PHE A 233 -0.35 -15.01 -9.38
C PHE A 233 -0.05 -16.45 -9.79
N LEU A 234 1.21 -16.80 -10.06
CA LEU A 234 1.59 -18.20 -10.32
C LEU A 234 1.40 -19.09 -9.09
N LEU A 235 1.67 -18.56 -7.89
CA LEU A 235 1.51 -19.30 -6.63
C LEU A 235 0.04 -19.41 -6.18
N LEU A 236 -0.75 -18.38 -6.50
CA LEU A 236 -2.17 -18.21 -6.14
C LEU A 236 -3.01 -17.83 -7.36
N PRO A 237 -3.23 -18.76 -8.33
CA PRO A 237 -4.17 -18.58 -9.43
C PRO A 237 -5.56 -18.12 -9.00
N GLU A 238 -6.03 -18.48 -7.80
CA GLU A 238 -7.33 -18.02 -7.28
C GLU A 238 -7.41 -16.49 -7.19
N LEU A 239 -6.28 -15.78 -7.10
CA LEU A 239 -6.28 -14.32 -7.16
C LEU A 239 -6.69 -13.81 -8.55
N LEU A 240 -6.25 -14.48 -9.61
CA LEU A 240 -6.65 -14.12 -10.98
C LEU A 240 -8.14 -14.32 -11.16
N ASP A 241 -8.68 -15.45 -10.69
CA ASP A 241 -10.12 -15.74 -10.72
C ASP A 241 -10.93 -14.65 -10.01
N MET A 242 -10.50 -14.24 -8.80
CA MET A 242 -11.17 -13.17 -8.05
C MET A 242 -11.09 -11.81 -8.75
N ILE A 243 -9.97 -11.49 -9.41
CA ILE A 243 -9.81 -10.23 -10.17
C ILE A 243 -10.72 -10.23 -11.40
N ASP A 244 -10.77 -11.34 -12.14
CA ASP A 244 -11.59 -11.48 -13.34
C ASP A 244 -13.08 -11.44 -13.02
N GLU A 245 -13.51 -12.13 -11.95
CA GLU A 245 -14.88 -12.07 -11.43
C GLU A 245 -15.25 -10.64 -11.03
N LEU A 246 -14.40 -9.95 -10.26
CA LEU A 246 -14.65 -8.57 -9.84
C LEU A 246 -14.77 -7.62 -11.04
N ALA A 247 -13.87 -7.76 -12.01
CA ALA A 247 -13.89 -6.98 -13.23
C ALA A 247 -15.18 -7.25 -14.04
N SER A 248 -15.66 -8.49 -14.06
CA SER A 248 -16.90 -8.85 -14.73
C SER A 248 -18.14 -8.25 -14.05
N ASP A 249 -18.18 -8.26 -12.71
CA ASP A 249 -19.27 -7.69 -11.92
C ASP A 249 -19.36 -6.17 -12.10
N ILE A 250 -18.21 -5.49 -12.11
CA ILE A 250 -18.11 -4.05 -12.38
C ILE A 250 -18.58 -3.72 -13.79
N ARG A 251 -18.18 -4.49 -14.81
CA ARG A 251 -18.59 -4.22 -16.21
C ARG A 251 -20.07 -4.48 -16.44
N ARG A 252 -20.63 -5.53 -15.83
CA ARG A 252 -22.04 -5.90 -16.00
C ARG A 252 -22.99 -5.05 -15.14
N GLY A 253 -22.47 -4.32 -14.16
CA GLY A 253 -23.28 -3.58 -13.20
C GLY A 253 -24.02 -4.50 -12.23
N GLY A 254 -23.41 -5.66 -11.93
CA GLY A 254 -23.88 -6.70 -11.00
C GLY A 254 -24.37 -7.96 -11.70
N GLY A 255 -24.16 -9.11 -11.06
CA GLY A 255 -24.69 -10.41 -11.50
C GLY A 255 -26.11 -10.62 -10.99
N GLU A 256 -27.01 -11.06 -11.87
CA GLU A 256 -28.37 -11.45 -11.46
C GLU A 256 -28.31 -12.46 -10.30
N PRO A 257 -29.10 -12.28 -9.24
CA PRO A 257 -29.18 -13.27 -8.18
C PRO A 257 -29.74 -14.57 -8.77
N ALA A 258 -28.95 -15.64 -8.71
CA ALA A 258 -29.45 -17.00 -8.84
C ALA A 258 -30.37 -17.36 -7.66
#